data_AF-A0A6G3X3Q0-F1
#
_entry.id   AF-A0A6G3X3Q0-F1
#
_cell.length_a   1.000
_cell.length_b   1.000
_cell.length_c   1.000
_cell.angle_alpha   90.00
_cell.angle_beta   90.00
_cell.angle_gamma   90.00
#
_symmetry.space_group_name_H-M   'P 1'
#
loop_
_entity.id
_entity.type
_entity.pdbx_description
1 polymer ?
#
loop_
_entity_poly.entity_id
_entity_poly.type
_entity_poly.pdbx_seq_one_letter_code
_entity_poly.pdbx_strand_id
1 'polypeptide(L)'
;RSDTAFARSRSIPHIDDLPVWSLWCVRVRPGHRGEGISHALISGAVEFARAHGAPAIEAYPLDSGDAKVDLTMAYAGIRKNFERAGFTHAADTTSVLAGHPRVLMRLDLRR
;
A
#
# COMPACT_ATOMS: atom_id res chain seq x y z
N ARG A 1 0.94 -12.66 -0.93
CA ARG A 1 2.24 -12.15 -1.44
C ARG A 1 3.11 -13.26 -2.05
N SER A 2 3.25 -14.40 -1.37
CA SER A 2 4.09 -15.55 -1.74
C SER A 2 4.01 -15.97 -3.21
N ASP A 3 2.82 -15.90 -3.80
CA ASP A 3 2.57 -16.43 -5.15
C ASP A 3 2.74 -15.36 -6.26
N THR A 4 3.25 -14.18 -5.90
CA THR A 4 3.43 -13.06 -6.82
C THR A 4 4.89 -12.91 -7.27
N ALA A 5 5.12 -12.23 -8.39
CA ALA A 5 6.48 -11.89 -8.85
C ALA A 5 7.29 -11.09 -7.82
N PHE A 6 6.63 -10.42 -6.86
CA PHE A 6 7.27 -9.62 -5.82
C PHE A 6 7.73 -10.42 -4.61
N ALA A 7 7.32 -11.69 -4.47
CA ALA A 7 7.71 -12.54 -3.34
C ALA A 7 9.24 -12.70 -3.20
N ARG A 8 9.97 -12.57 -4.32
CA ARG A 8 11.43 -12.66 -4.39
C ARG A 8 12.11 -11.29 -4.57
N SER A 9 11.38 -10.21 -4.35
CA SER A 9 11.94 -8.86 -4.48
C SER A 9 13.09 -8.66 -3.49
N ARG A 10 14.22 -8.16 -3.97
CA ARG A 10 15.35 -7.77 -3.12
C ARG A 10 15.21 -6.36 -2.55
N SER A 11 14.30 -5.56 -3.09
CA SER A 11 14.08 -4.19 -2.64
C SER A 11 13.03 -4.07 -1.55
N ILE A 12 12.19 -5.09 -1.36
CA ILE A 12 11.10 -5.10 -0.39
C ILE A 12 11.45 -6.13 0.69
N PRO A 13 11.63 -5.71 1.96
CA PRO A 13 11.92 -6.64 3.05
C PRO A 13 10.81 -7.67 3.29
N HIS A 14 11.21 -8.85 3.72
CA HIS A 14 10.30 -9.87 4.24
C HIS A 14 10.16 -9.67 5.75
N ILE A 15 8.95 -9.33 6.22
CA ILE A 15 8.73 -9.04 7.64
C ILE A 15 8.57 -10.33 8.46
N ASP A 16 7.70 -11.24 8.00
CA ASP A 16 7.46 -12.56 8.58
C ASP A 16 6.78 -13.48 7.56
N ASP A 17 6.62 -14.75 7.92
CA ASP A 17 6.05 -15.80 7.07
C ASP A 17 4.51 -15.79 7.01
N LEU A 18 3.83 -14.77 7.54
CA LEU A 18 2.36 -14.72 7.44
C LEU A 18 1.94 -14.63 5.97
N PRO A 19 0.88 -15.33 5.55
CA PRO A 19 0.39 -15.30 4.17
C PRO A 19 -0.38 -14.00 3.90
N VAL A 20 0.32 -12.87 3.97
CA VAL A 20 -0.23 -11.53 3.81
C VAL A 20 -0.76 -11.31 2.40
N TRP A 21 -1.86 -10.57 2.31
CA TRP A 21 -2.35 -10.04 1.05
C TRP A 21 -1.62 -8.74 0.72
N SER A 22 -1.52 -8.39 -0.55
CA SER A 22 -0.77 -7.21 -0.99
C SER A 22 -1.67 -6.25 -1.75
N LEU A 23 -1.86 -5.03 -1.22
CA LEU A 23 -2.52 -3.93 -1.90
C LEU A 23 -1.48 -3.11 -2.67
N TRP A 24 -1.27 -3.48 -3.92
CA TRP A 24 -0.14 -2.98 -4.72
C TRP A 24 -0.37 -1.60 -5.36
N CYS A 25 -1.61 -1.33 -5.79
CA CYS A 25 -1.94 -0.14 -6.57
C CYS A 25 -3.35 0.34 -6.25
N VAL A 26 -3.51 1.67 -6.14
CA VAL A 26 -4.79 2.37 -6.03
C VAL A 26 -4.81 3.44 -7.10
N ARG A 27 -5.70 3.28 -8.09
CA ARG A 27 -5.78 4.21 -9.22
C ARG A 27 -7.19 4.75 -9.38
N VAL A 28 -7.28 6.07 -9.38
CA VAL A 28 -8.50 6.82 -9.70
C VAL A 28 -8.32 7.51 -11.05
N ARG A 29 -9.31 7.34 -11.92
CA ARG A 29 -9.33 7.94 -13.26
C ARG A 29 -9.17 9.46 -13.16
N PRO A 30 -8.36 10.11 -14.03
CA PRO A 30 -8.36 11.56 -14.15
C PRO A 30 -9.78 12.11 -14.32
N GLY A 31 -10.09 13.24 -13.70
CA GLY A 31 -11.46 13.80 -13.68
C GLY A 31 -12.33 13.36 -12.50
N HIS A 32 -11.98 12.28 -11.80
CA HIS A 32 -12.67 11.83 -10.57
C HIS A 32 -11.77 11.89 -9.32
N ARG A 33 -10.63 12.58 -9.42
CA ARG A 33 -9.65 12.71 -8.34
C ARG A 33 -10.05 13.87 -7.43
N GLY A 34 -9.65 13.82 -6.16
CA GLY A 34 -9.98 14.85 -5.16
C GLY A 34 -11.31 14.61 -4.45
N GLU A 35 -12.09 13.63 -4.88
CA GLU A 35 -13.40 13.27 -4.30
C GLU A 35 -13.31 12.20 -3.19
N GLY A 36 -12.10 11.89 -2.73
CA GLY A 36 -11.89 10.88 -1.68
C GLY A 36 -12.00 9.42 -2.12
N ILE A 37 -12.21 9.13 -3.42
CA ILE A 37 -12.37 7.76 -3.95
C ILE A 37 -11.22 6.83 -3.56
N SER A 38 -9.96 7.31 -3.53
CA SER A 38 -8.82 6.49 -3.10
C SER A 38 -8.97 5.95 -1.69
N HIS A 39 -9.60 6.71 -0.77
CA HIS A 39 -9.86 6.24 0.59
C HIS A 39 -10.89 5.11 0.59
N ALA A 40 -11.96 5.25 -0.19
CA ALA A 40 -12.98 4.21 -0.35
C ALA A 40 -12.39 2.93 -0.95
N LEU A 41 -11.49 3.05 -1.95
CA LEU A 41 -10.80 1.90 -2.54
C LEU A 41 -9.90 1.18 -1.52
N ILE A 42 -9.16 1.92 -0.70
CA ILE A 42 -8.31 1.32 0.35
C ILE A 42 -9.19 0.63 1.41
N SER A 43 -10.24 1.29 1.91
CA SER A 43 -11.17 0.69 2.89
C SER A 43 -11.83 -0.58 2.34
N GLY A 44 -12.37 -0.51 1.12
CA GLY A 44 -13.01 -1.66 0.48
C GLY A 44 -12.04 -2.82 0.26
N ALA A 45 -10.79 -2.54 -0.10
CA ALA A 45 -9.76 -3.60 -0.19
C ALA A 45 -9.45 -4.24 1.17
N VAL A 46 -9.43 -3.44 2.25
CA VAL A 46 -9.25 -3.94 3.62
C VAL A 46 -10.41 -4.84 4.03
N GLU A 47 -11.64 -4.37 3.84
CA GLU A 47 -12.86 -5.13 4.15
C GLU A 47 -12.92 -6.42 3.35
N PHE A 48 -12.61 -6.35 2.05
CA PHE A 48 -12.58 -7.53 1.18
C PHE A 48 -11.57 -8.56 1.67
N ALA A 49 -10.33 -8.17 1.97
CA ALA A 49 -9.31 -9.09 2.46
C ALA A 49 -9.70 -9.71 3.81
N ARG A 50 -10.27 -8.91 4.73
CA ARG A 50 -10.78 -9.40 6.02
C ARG A 50 -11.88 -10.45 5.81
N ALA A 51 -12.86 -10.16 4.96
CA ALA A 51 -13.96 -11.09 4.65
C ALA A 51 -13.48 -12.41 4.03
N HIS A 52 -12.32 -12.41 3.39
CA HIS A 52 -11.69 -13.59 2.78
C HIS A 52 -10.60 -14.22 3.65
N GLY A 53 -10.51 -13.83 4.93
CA GLY A 53 -9.62 -14.48 5.90
C GLY A 53 -8.13 -14.15 5.74
N ALA A 54 -7.78 -13.04 5.07
CA ALA A 54 -6.40 -12.59 5.05
C ALA A 54 -5.94 -12.23 6.48
N PRO A 55 -4.78 -12.75 6.97
CA PRO A 55 -4.31 -12.45 8.31
C PRO A 55 -3.74 -11.03 8.43
N ALA A 56 -3.25 -10.45 7.34
CA ALA A 56 -2.78 -9.08 7.26
C ALA A 56 -2.75 -8.61 5.80
N ILE A 57 -2.68 -7.30 5.61
CA ILE A 57 -2.45 -6.66 4.31
C ILE A 57 -1.16 -5.85 4.37
N GLU A 58 -0.33 -5.99 3.35
CA GLU A 58 0.81 -5.11 3.09
C GLU A 58 0.49 -4.15 1.94
N ALA A 59 0.94 -2.91 2.07
CA ALA A 59 0.92 -1.89 1.03
C ALA A 59 2.31 -1.28 0.88
N TYR A 60 2.58 -0.71 -0.30
CA TYR A 60 3.92 -0.20 -0.62
C TYR A 60 3.85 1.23 -1.21
N PRO A 61 3.31 2.20 -0.45
CA PRO A 61 3.08 3.55 -0.94
C PRO A 61 4.35 4.38 -1.09
N LEU A 62 4.21 5.49 -1.80
CA LEU A 62 5.18 6.59 -1.78
C LEU A 62 5.22 7.23 -0.40
N ASP A 63 6.43 7.46 0.10
CA ASP A 63 6.69 8.30 1.26
C ASP A 63 7.33 9.62 0.81
N SER A 64 6.46 10.57 0.46
CA SER A 64 6.87 11.90 -0.02
C SER A 64 6.92 12.95 1.10
N GLY A 65 6.65 12.57 2.35
CA GLY A 65 6.45 13.55 3.43
C GLY A 65 5.40 14.60 3.08
N ASP A 66 5.83 15.86 2.99
CA ASP A 66 4.99 17.00 2.56
C ASP A 66 5.23 17.42 1.11
N ALA A 67 6.13 16.74 0.38
CA ALA A 67 6.36 17.01 -1.03
C ALA A 67 5.13 16.62 -1.86
N LYS A 68 4.83 17.45 -2.86
CA LYS A 68 3.80 17.15 -3.85
C LYS A 68 4.24 15.97 -4.71
N VAL A 69 3.35 14.99 -4.85
CA VAL A 69 3.56 13.83 -5.71
C VAL A 69 2.90 14.07 -7.07
N ASP A 70 3.61 13.71 -8.14
CA ASP A 70 2.98 13.61 -9.47
C ASP A 70 1.88 12.55 -9.45
N LEU A 71 0.63 12.99 -9.59
CA LEU A 71 -0.55 12.14 -9.54
C LEU A 71 -0.63 11.12 -10.68
N THR A 72 0.15 11.26 -11.75
CA THR A 72 0.29 10.20 -12.78
C THR A 72 1.04 8.99 -12.24
N MET A 73 2.00 9.22 -11.34
CA MET A 73 2.86 8.20 -10.74
C MET A 73 2.41 7.76 -9.35
N ALA A 74 1.43 8.43 -8.75
CA ALA A 74 0.86 8.11 -7.43
C ALA A 74 -0.01 6.82 -7.39
N TYR A 75 0.10 5.93 -8.39
CA TYR A 75 -0.68 4.69 -8.43
C TYR A 75 -0.29 3.72 -7.32
N ALA A 76 0.96 3.78 -6.82
CA ALA A 76 1.38 3.04 -5.61
C ALA A 76 0.64 3.51 -4.34
N GLY A 77 -0.05 4.66 -4.42
CA GLY A 77 -0.69 5.35 -3.32
C GLY A 77 0.30 6.18 -2.49
N ILE A 78 -0.25 6.95 -1.55
CA ILE A 78 0.49 7.89 -0.69
C ILE A 78 0.39 7.41 0.75
N ARG A 79 1.52 7.39 1.47
CA ARG A 79 1.63 6.91 2.86
C ARG A 79 0.48 7.38 3.77
N LYS A 80 0.21 8.69 3.78
CA LYS A 80 -0.86 9.31 4.59
C LYS A 80 -2.26 8.69 4.35
N ASN A 81 -2.56 8.19 3.15
CA ASN A 81 -3.84 7.56 2.87
C ASN A 81 -3.96 6.18 3.51
N PHE A 82 -2.86 5.43 3.59
CA PHE A 82 -2.81 4.13 4.25
C PHE A 82 -2.77 4.27 5.77
N GLU A 83 -2.05 5.26 6.30
CA GLU A 83 -2.08 5.60 7.73
C GLU A 83 -3.52 5.89 8.20
N ARG A 84 -4.28 6.66 7.43
CA ARG A 84 -5.71 6.91 7.69
C ARG A 84 -6.58 5.65 7.67
N ALA A 85 -6.19 4.64 6.90
CA ALA A 85 -6.86 3.34 6.86
C ALA A 85 -6.35 2.36 7.95
N GLY A 86 -5.51 2.83 8.88
CA GLY A 86 -5.01 2.04 10.01
C GLY A 86 -3.73 1.25 9.73
N PHE A 87 -3.15 1.38 8.54
CA PHE A 87 -1.85 0.76 8.27
C PHE A 87 -0.75 1.47 9.07
N THR A 88 0.22 0.71 9.54
CA THR A 88 1.42 1.22 10.20
C THR A 88 2.65 1.01 9.32
N HIS A 89 3.64 1.90 9.41
CA HIS A 89 4.95 1.64 8.83
C HIS A 89 5.55 0.38 9.46
N ALA A 90 6.09 -0.51 8.63
CA ALA A 90 6.65 -1.79 9.07
C ALA A 90 8.11 -1.95 8.67
N ALA A 91 8.53 -1.41 7.52
CA ALA A 91 9.93 -1.33 7.15
C ALA A 91 10.16 -0.30 6.03
N ASP A 92 11.39 0.19 5.95
CA ASP A 92 11.87 0.90 4.77
C ASP A 92 12.14 -0.08 3.63
N THR A 93 11.99 0.38 2.38
CA THR A 93 12.36 -0.38 1.19
C THR A 93 13.51 0.33 0.48
N THR A 94 14.21 -0.35 -0.42
CA THR A 94 15.17 0.32 -1.32
C THR A 94 14.51 0.73 -2.65
N SER A 95 13.19 0.63 -2.76
CA SER A 95 12.44 0.97 -3.97
C SER A 95 12.15 2.46 -4.02
N VAL A 96 12.34 3.06 -5.20
CA VAL A 96 12.03 4.47 -5.50
C VAL A 96 11.08 4.53 -6.68
N LEU A 97 10.12 5.45 -6.63
CA LEU A 97 9.19 5.72 -7.72
C LEU A 97 8.97 7.23 -7.83
N ALA A 98 9.15 7.77 -9.04
CA ALA A 98 9.03 9.21 -9.33
C ALA A 98 9.84 10.10 -8.36
N GLY A 99 11.05 9.67 -8.00
CA GLY A 99 11.95 10.40 -7.09
C GLY A 99 11.60 10.29 -5.61
N HIS A 100 10.57 9.51 -5.24
CA HIS A 100 10.16 9.31 -3.85
C HIS A 100 10.43 7.86 -3.40
N PRO A 101 10.94 7.66 -2.18
CA PRO A 101 11.08 6.33 -1.62
C PRO A 101 9.71 5.69 -1.46
N ARG A 102 9.69 4.35 -1.52
CA ARG A 102 8.53 3.56 -1.12
C ARG A 102 8.81 2.93 0.23
N VAL A 103 7.78 2.79 1.03
CA VAL A 103 7.85 2.14 2.35
C VAL A 103 6.93 0.93 2.39
N LEU A 104 7.25 -0.07 3.20
CA LEU A 104 6.35 -1.17 3.49
C LEU A 104 5.45 -0.75 4.65
N MET A 105 4.15 -0.71 4.38
CA MET A 105 3.13 -0.50 5.40
C MET A 105 2.30 -1.76 5.59
N ARG A 106 1.86 -2.03 6.82
CA ARG A 106 1.11 -3.24 7.15
C ARG A 106 -0.08 -2.94 8.04
N LEU A 107 -1.18 -3.64 7.81
CA LEU A 107 -2.34 -3.71 8.67
C LEU A 107 -2.58 -5.16 9.10
N ASP A 108 -2.54 -5.42 10.41
CA ASP A 108 -2.90 -6.72 10.98
C ASP A 108 -4.43 -6.87 11.02
N LEU A 109 -4.95 -7.98 10.52
CA LEU A 109 -6.38 -8.28 10.44
C LEU A 109 -6.82 -9.41 11.37
N ARG A 110 -5.90 -9.99 12.16
CA ARG A 110 -6.22 -11.05 13.14
C ARG A 110 -6.83 -10.52 14.44
N ARG A 111 -6.99 -9.20 14.54
CA ARG A 111 -7.58 -8.51 15.70
C ARG A 111 -9.08 -8.34 15.53
#